data_AF-R7R027-F1
#
_entry.id   AF-R7R027-F1
#
_cell.length_a   1.000
_cell.length_b   1.000
_cell.length_c   1.000
_cell.angle_alpha   90.00
_cell.angle_beta   90.00
_cell.angle_gamma   90.00
#
_symmetry.space_group_name_H-M   'P 1'
#
loop_
_entity.id
_entity.type
_entity.pdbx_description
1 polymer ?
#
loop_
_entity_poly.entity_id
_entity_poly.type
_entity_poly.pdbx_seq_one_letter_code
_entity_poly.pdbx_strand_id
1 'polypeptide(L)'
;MIGGGDYGWVVAKKKETEQISADLATGTAISREPVYEQRAIQRSADDIGNTYVEIDYTNQHLWYYKEGSLVTEADIVSGKLSNGNGSPDGIYKIVYRQSPAVLKGEDYESNVTYFMPFAYNVGIHDAAWRSAFGGNIYINSGSHGCINVPYDCATAIYQNIEVGTPVVAYYREPVSLTSNSAKISNAYSYTDPDADKKAAGTATP
;
A
#
# COMPACT_ATOMS: atom_id res chain seq x y z
N MET A 1 8.72 -11.80 6.76
CA MET A 1 7.53 -11.19 7.39
C MET A 1 7.16 -10.00 6.56
N ILE A 2 5.89 -9.84 6.22
CA ILE A 2 5.35 -8.59 5.68
C ILE A 2 4.81 -7.81 6.88
N GLY A 3 5.30 -6.59 7.11
CA GLY A 3 4.79 -5.67 8.13
C GLY A 3 4.36 -4.35 7.48
N GLY A 4 3.97 -3.34 8.26
CA GLY A 4 3.64 -2.02 7.72
C GLY A 4 2.39 -1.94 6.84
N GLY A 5 2.18 -0.78 6.24
CA GLY A 5 0.97 -0.41 5.50
C GLY A 5 -0.13 0.22 6.35
N ASP A 6 -1.25 0.54 5.71
CA ASP A 6 -2.41 1.23 6.31
C ASP A 6 -3.63 0.33 6.49
N TYR A 7 -3.53 -0.97 6.16
CA TYR A 7 -4.61 -1.93 6.33
C TYR A 7 -4.52 -2.66 7.67
N GLY A 8 -5.68 -2.87 8.31
CA GLY A 8 -5.79 -3.60 9.58
C GLY A 8 -6.68 -2.89 10.61
N TRP A 9 -6.69 -3.43 11.82
CA TRP A 9 -7.45 -2.90 12.95
C TRP A 9 -6.66 -1.79 13.65
N VAL A 10 -7.23 -0.58 13.73
CA VAL A 10 -6.63 0.53 14.49
C VAL A 10 -7.56 0.86 15.66
N VAL A 11 -7.10 0.60 16.88
CA VAL A 11 -7.82 1.00 18.10
C VAL A 11 -7.70 2.51 18.26
N ALA A 12 -8.84 3.16 18.51
CA ALA A 12 -8.95 4.58 18.78
C ALA A 12 -8.36 4.92 20.16
N LYS A 13 -7.04 4.92 20.31
CA LYS A 13 -6.37 4.97 21.63
C LYS A 13 -6.96 6.01 22.58
N LYS A 14 -7.23 7.22 22.09
CA LYS A 14 -7.83 8.29 22.91
C LYS A 14 -9.26 7.95 23.35
N LYS A 15 -10.14 7.61 22.40
CA LYS A 15 -11.55 7.26 22.68
C LYS A 15 -11.67 5.98 23.51
N GLU A 16 -10.80 5.01 23.25
CA GLU A 16 -10.75 3.76 24.00
C GLU A 16 -10.29 3.99 25.44
N THR A 17 -9.32 4.90 25.67
CA THR A 17 -8.90 5.27 27.02
C THR A 17 -10.03 5.95 27.80
N GLU A 18 -10.76 6.86 27.15
CA GLU A 18 -11.94 7.52 27.73
C GLU A 18 -13.03 6.47 28.07
N GLN A 19 -13.27 5.52 27.15
CA GLN A 19 -14.28 4.47 27.34
C GLN A 19 -13.88 3.49 28.46
N ILE A 20 -12.63 3.00 28.50
CA ILE A 20 -12.13 2.14 29.58
C ILE A 20 -12.26 2.85 30.93
N SER A 21 -11.96 4.15 31.00
CA SER A 21 -12.10 4.92 32.24
C SER A 21 -13.54 4.98 32.72
N ALA A 22 -14.50 5.17 31.80
CA ALA A 22 -15.92 5.14 32.10
C ALA A 22 -16.39 3.74 32.54
N ASP A 23 -15.95 2.69 31.85
CA ASP A 23 -16.30 1.30 32.16
C ASP A 23 -15.82 0.90 33.56
N LEU A 24 -14.57 1.25 33.91
CA LEU A 24 -14.01 0.98 35.24
C LEU A 24 -14.76 1.71 36.36
N ALA A 25 -15.24 2.94 36.10
CA ALA A 25 -16.02 3.71 37.07
C ALA A 25 -17.36 3.05 37.42
N THR A 26 -17.87 2.15 36.58
CA THR A 26 -19.11 1.40 36.88
C THR A 26 -18.90 0.32 37.96
N GLY A 27 -17.66 -0.13 38.18
CA GLY A 27 -17.35 -1.24 39.09
C GLY A 27 -17.94 -2.59 38.67
N THR A 28 -18.40 -2.72 37.43
CA THR A 28 -19.01 -3.96 36.90
C THR A 28 -18.09 -4.62 35.87
N ALA A 29 -18.20 -5.95 35.76
CA ALA A 29 -17.53 -6.68 34.70
C ALA A 29 -18.21 -6.36 33.36
N ILE A 30 -17.48 -5.68 32.47
CA ILE A 30 -17.96 -5.31 31.13
C ILE A 30 -17.16 -6.08 30.08
N SER A 31 -17.86 -6.67 29.11
CA SER A 31 -17.28 -7.29 27.92
C SER A 31 -17.77 -6.54 26.68
N ARG A 32 -16.85 -5.94 25.93
CA ARG A 32 -17.12 -5.22 24.68
C ARG A 32 -15.93 -5.28 23.73
N GLU A 33 -16.15 -4.89 22.48
CA GLU A 33 -15.04 -4.62 21.57
C GLU A 33 -14.35 -3.28 21.92
N PRO A 34 -13.05 -3.13 21.63
CA PRO A 34 -12.40 -1.82 21.62
C PRO A 34 -13.09 -0.86 20.67
N VAL A 35 -13.03 0.43 20.97
CA VAL A 35 -13.38 1.50 20.05
C VAL A 35 -12.29 1.56 18.97
N TYR A 36 -12.67 1.35 17.72
CA TYR A 36 -11.76 1.34 16.58
C TYR A 36 -11.87 2.63 15.76
N GLU A 37 -10.73 3.16 15.30
CA GLU A 37 -10.64 4.17 14.23
C GLU A 37 -10.73 3.53 12.85
N GLN A 38 -10.24 2.30 12.73
CA GLN A 38 -10.28 1.52 11.50
C GLN A 38 -10.58 0.06 11.81
N ARG A 39 -11.49 -0.53 11.02
CA ARG A 39 -11.81 -1.96 11.04
C ARG A 39 -11.24 -2.62 9.77
N ALA A 40 -10.66 -3.81 9.90
CA ALA A 40 -10.32 -4.65 8.75
C ALA A 40 -11.58 -5.37 8.22
N ILE A 41 -11.49 -6.04 7.07
CA ILE A 41 -12.62 -6.74 6.44
C ILE A 41 -13.16 -7.87 7.33
N GLN A 42 -12.28 -8.52 8.10
CA GLN A 42 -12.66 -9.63 8.96
C GLN A 42 -11.77 -9.65 10.21
N ARG A 43 -12.26 -10.31 11.27
CA ARG A 43 -11.59 -10.45 12.57
C ARG A 43 -11.27 -11.92 12.77
N SER A 44 -10.44 -12.46 11.88
CA SER A 44 -10.06 -13.88 11.85
C SER A 44 -8.53 -14.00 11.91
N ALA A 45 -7.96 -15.21 11.91
CA ALA A 45 -6.51 -15.34 11.79
C ALA A 45 -5.97 -14.80 10.43
N ASP A 46 -6.87 -14.64 9.46
CA ASP A 46 -6.63 -14.04 8.15
C ASP A 46 -7.55 -12.81 7.99
N ASP A 47 -6.98 -11.61 8.17
CA ASP A 47 -7.71 -10.34 8.06
C ASP A 47 -7.81 -9.85 6.60
N ILE A 48 -7.20 -10.55 5.63
CA ILE A 48 -7.18 -10.20 4.19
C ILE A 48 -8.32 -10.92 3.46
N GLY A 49 -8.48 -12.23 3.69
CA GLY A 49 -9.46 -13.05 3.01
C GLY A 49 -9.05 -13.47 1.59
N ASN A 50 -10.03 -13.88 0.77
CA ASN A 50 -9.79 -14.48 -0.55
C ASN A 50 -9.99 -13.51 -1.74
N THR A 51 -10.17 -12.22 -1.47
CA THR A 51 -10.27 -11.17 -2.49
C THR A 51 -9.21 -10.11 -2.19
N TYR A 52 -8.14 -10.09 -2.96
CA TYR A 52 -7.00 -9.21 -2.74
C TYR A 52 -6.18 -9.03 -4.02
N VAL A 53 -5.40 -7.96 -4.06
CA VAL A 53 -4.33 -7.77 -5.04
C VAL A 53 -3.02 -8.16 -4.38
N GLU A 54 -2.21 -8.97 -5.05
CA GLU A 54 -0.86 -9.33 -4.65
C GLU A 54 0.14 -8.66 -5.60
N ILE A 55 1.16 -8.01 -5.03
CA ILE A 55 2.21 -7.34 -5.81
C ILE A 55 3.57 -7.81 -5.29
N ASP A 56 4.26 -8.57 -6.12
CA ASP A 56 5.61 -9.02 -5.88
C ASP A 56 6.58 -8.09 -6.61
N TYR A 57 7.18 -7.16 -5.87
CA TYR A 57 8.13 -6.21 -6.44
C TYR A 57 9.47 -6.85 -6.79
N THR A 58 9.81 -8.02 -6.24
CA THR A 58 11.05 -8.71 -6.59
C THR A 58 10.92 -9.40 -7.94
N ASN A 59 9.80 -10.08 -8.16
CA ASN A 59 9.51 -10.74 -9.44
C ASN A 59 8.87 -9.81 -10.47
N GLN A 60 8.52 -8.58 -10.08
CA GLN A 60 7.80 -7.60 -10.92
C GLN A 60 6.53 -8.20 -11.51
N HIS A 61 5.70 -8.78 -10.65
CA HIS A 61 4.45 -9.42 -11.07
C HIS A 61 3.30 -9.07 -10.13
N LEU A 62 2.09 -8.99 -10.68
CA LEU A 62 0.86 -8.68 -9.96
C LEU A 62 -0.19 -9.75 -10.23
N TRP A 63 -0.90 -10.16 -9.18
CA TRP A 63 -2.09 -11.00 -9.25
C TRP A 63 -3.28 -10.27 -8.64
N TYR A 64 -4.46 -10.45 -9.23
CA TYR A 64 -5.71 -10.05 -8.62
C TYR A 64 -6.62 -11.27 -8.45
N TYR A 65 -6.95 -11.56 -7.19
CA TYR A 65 -7.88 -12.61 -6.82
C TYR A 65 -9.21 -12.02 -6.38
N LYS A 66 -10.31 -12.62 -6.83
CA LYS A 66 -11.67 -12.32 -6.37
C LYS A 66 -12.36 -13.61 -5.99
N GLU A 67 -12.85 -13.68 -4.75
CA GLU A 67 -13.53 -14.83 -4.18
C GLU A 67 -12.71 -16.14 -4.33
N GLY A 68 -11.39 -16.04 -4.20
CA GLY A 68 -10.44 -17.15 -4.32
C GLY A 68 -10.10 -17.57 -5.75
N SER A 69 -10.67 -16.90 -6.77
CA SER A 69 -10.36 -17.15 -8.18
C SER A 69 -9.44 -16.07 -8.75
N LEU A 70 -8.46 -16.48 -9.55
CA LEU A 70 -7.59 -15.54 -10.26
C LEU A 70 -8.40 -14.82 -11.36
N VAL A 71 -8.53 -13.50 -11.25
CA VAL A 71 -9.22 -12.66 -12.24
C VAL A 71 -8.26 -12.24 -13.34
N THR A 72 -7.07 -11.79 -12.96
CA THR A 72 -6.01 -11.39 -13.90
C THR A 72 -4.65 -11.43 -13.21
N GLU A 73 -3.62 -11.61 -14.00
CA GLU A 73 -2.22 -11.45 -13.59
C GLU A 73 -1.44 -10.76 -14.71
N ALA A 74 -0.35 -10.08 -14.37
CA ALA A 74 0.56 -9.51 -15.35
C ALA A 74 1.92 -9.19 -14.75
N ASP A 75 2.94 -9.21 -15.59
CA ASP A 75 4.19 -8.52 -15.30
C ASP A 75 3.95 -7.00 -15.19
N ILE A 76 4.64 -6.37 -14.26
CA ILE A 76 4.50 -4.95 -13.93
C ILE A 76 5.81 -4.19 -14.08
N VAL A 77 5.75 -2.86 -13.96
CA VAL A 77 6.93 -2.07 -13.63
C VAL A 77 6.62 -1.15 -12.45
N SER A 78 7.21 -1.48 -11.30
CA SER A 78 7.09 -0.70 -10.06
C SER A 78 8.00 0.53 -10.04
N GLY A 79 8.03 1.21 -8.90
CA GLY A 79 8.83 2.40 -8.62
C GLY A 79 10.33 2.20 -8.81
N LYS A 80 11.00 3.25 -9.26
CA LYS A 80 12.42 3.20 -9.58
C LYS A 80 13.28 3.07 -8.33
N LEU A 81 13.96 1.94 -8.15
CA LEU A 81 14.80 1.74 -6.96
C LEU A 81 16.06 2.61 -6.95
N SER A 82 16.76 2.73 -8.08
CA SER A 82 18.07 3.42 -8.14
C SER A 82 18.06 4.91 -7.82
N ASN A 83 16.90 5.57 -7.85
CA ASN A 83 16.76 6.98 -7.47
C ASN A 83 15.91 7.19 -6.21
N GLY A 84 15.68 6.14 -5.42
CA GLY A 84 14.90 6.23 -4.19
C GLY A 84 13.38 6.29 -4.36
N ASN A 85 12.86 6.11 -5.58
CA ASN A 85 11.43 6.07 -5.88
C ASN A 85 10.82 4.66 -5.78
N GLY A 86 11.39 3.77 -4.95
CA GLY A 86 10.86 2.44 -4.73
C GLY A 86 9.40 2.47 -4.28
N SER A 87 8.59 1.54 -4.79
CA SER A 87 7.18 1.42 -4.41
C SER A 87 7.05 1.00 -2.94
N PRO A 88 6.09 1.57 -2.17
CA PRO A 88 5.83 1.19 -0.79
C PRO A 88 5.44 -0.29 -0.64
N ASP A 89 6.06 -0.97 0.31
CA ASP A 89 5.72 -2.34 0.73
C ASP A 89 4.93 -2.36 2.05
N GLY A 90 4.00 -3.29 2.14
CA GLY A 90 3.09 -3.43 3.27
C GLY A 90 1.74 -3.98 2.85
N ILE A 91 0.78 -3.95 3.78
CA ILE A 91 -0.60 -4.33 3.51
C ILE A 91 -1.44 -3.05 3.46
N TYR A 92 -2.09 -2.84 2.32
CA TYR A 92 -2.86 -1.64 2.00
C TYR A 92 -4.28 -1.98 1.58
N LYS A 93 -5.06 -0.98 1.17
CA LYS A 93 -6.36 -1.15 0.51
C LYS A 93 -6.55 -0.17 -0.63
N ILE A 94 -7.35 -0.55 -1.62
CA ILE A 94 -7.79 0.37 -2.67
C ILE A 94 -8.60 1.50 -2.04
N VAL A 95 -8.13 2.74 -2.19
CA VAL A 95 -8.74 3.93 -1.58
C VAL A 95 -9.91 4.44 -2.42
N TYR A 96 -9.74 4.47 -3.74
CA TYR A 96 -10.78 4.81 -4.71
C TYR A 96 -10.40 4.26 -6.08
N ARG A 97 -11.29 4.46 -7.07
CA ARG A 97 -11.05 4.13 -8.48
C ARG A 97 -11.45 5.33 -9.33
N GLN A 98 -10.60 5.73 -10.27
CA GLN A 98 -10.85 6.86 -11.15
C GLN A 98 -10.58 6.51 -12.62
N SER A 99 -11.49 6.95 -13.50
CA SER A 99 -11.36 6.84 -14.96
C SER A 99 -12.17 7.96 -15.64
N PRO A 100 -11.58 8.72 -16.58
CA PRO A 100 -10.14 8.85 -16.83
C PRO A 100 -9.42 9.54 -15.66
N ALA A 101 -8.10 9.40 -15.57
CA ALA A 101 -7.30 10.04 -14.53
C ALA A 101 -6.06 10.73 -15.10
N VAL A 102 -5.65 11.82 -14.44
CA VAL A 102 -4.43 12.56 -14.75
C VAL A 102 -3.55 12.54 -13.52
N LEU A 103 -2.42 11.84 -13.60
CA LEU A 103 -1.46 11.74 -12.52
C LEU A 103 -0.51 12.91 -12.60
N LYS A 104 -0.45 13.73 -11.54
CA LYS A 104 0.44 14.90 -11.45
C LYS A 104 1.43 14.72 -10.30
N GLY A 105 2.71 14.71 -10.63
CA GLY A 105 3.81 14.91 -9.68
C GLY A 105 4.39 16.32 -9.80
N GLU A 106 5.45 16.60 -9.04
CA GLU A 106 6.12 17.91 -9.09
C GLU A 106 6.64 18.24 -10.50
N ASP A 107 7.15 17.25 -11.23
CA ASP A 107 7.78 17.43 -12.54
C ASP A 107 7.14 16.57 -13.66
N TYR A 108 5.99 15.92 -13.42
CA TYR A 108 5.36 15.07 -14.44
C TYR A 108 3.84 15.14 -14.43
N GLU A 109 3.25 15.02 -15.62
CA GLU A 109 1.82 14.82 -15.84
C GLU A 109 1.65 13.61 -16.75
N SER A 110 0.86 12.62 -16.34
CA SER A 110 0.61 11.41 -17.13
C SER A 110 -0.88 11.14 -17.21
N ASN A 111 -1.40 11.15 -18.44
CA ASN A 111 -2.78 10.77 -18.72
C ASN A 111 -2.87 9.25 -18.69
N VAL A 112 -3.72 8.72 -17.82
CA VAL A 112 -3.98 7.28 -17.68
C VAL A 112 -5.48 7.02 -17.78
N THR A 113 -5.83 5.85 -18.25
CA THR A 113 -7.24 5.46 -18.40
C THR A 113 -7.82 5.09 -17.05
N TYR A 114 -7.06 4.38 -16.22
CA TYR A 114 -7.49 3.85 -14.94
C TYR A 114 -6.47 4.20 -13.86
N PHE A 115 -6.94 4.70 -12.73
CA PHE A 115 -6.10 4.90 -11.54
C PHE A 115 -6.77 4.32 -10.29
N MET A 116 -6.02 3.47 -9.59
CA MET A 116 -6.47 2.73 -8.41
C MET A 116 -5.42 2.86 -7.30
N PRO A 117 -5.43 3.96 -6.53
CA PRO A 117 -4.47 4.19 -5.45
C PRO A 117 -4.67 3.26 -4.26
N PHE A 118 -3.56 2.85 -3.67
CA PHE A 118 -3.55 2.01 -2.47
C PHE A 118 -2.60 2.51 -1.38
N ALA A 119 -1.52 3.21 -1.72
CA ALA A 119 -0.52 3.69 -0.74
C ALA A 119 -0.24 5.18 -0.92
N TYR A 120 -0.97 6.04 -0.19
CA TYR A 120 -0.91 7.50 -0.34
C TYR A 120 -1.21 7.94 -1.80
N ASN A 121 -0.23 8.43 -2.54
CA ASN A 121 -0.33 8.80 -3.96
C ASN A 121 0.15 7.70 -4.92
N VAL A 122 0.50 6.52 -4.41
CA VAL A 122 0.91 5.35 -5.19
C VAL A 122 -0.30 4.49 -5.49
N GLY A 123 -0.45 4.13 -6.77
CA GLY A 123 -1.56 3.31 -7.25
C GLY A 123 -1.21 2.47 -8.46
N ILE A 124 -2.15 1.60 -8.82
CA ILE A 124 -2.12 0.78 -10.02
C ILE A 124 -2.74 1.58 -11.17
N HIS A 125 -2.07 1.64 -12.31
CA HIS A 125 -2.59 2.28 -13.52
C HIS A 125 -2.03 1.67 -14.80
N ASP A 126 -2.76 1.86 -15.90
CA ASP A 126 -2.27 1.53 -17.24
C ASP A 126 -1.06 2.40 -17.63
N ALA A 127 -0.11 1.79 -18.33
CA ALA A 127 1.08 2.46 -18.85
C ALA A 127 1.24 2.21 -20.35
N ALA A 128 0.37 2.83 -21.16
CA ALA A 128 0.35 2.65 -22.61
C ALA A 128 1.67 3.07 -23.31
N TRP A 129 2.51 3.86 -22.65
CA TRP A 129 3.83 4.26 -23.15
C TRP A 129 4.92 3.18 -23.00
N ARG A 130 4.66 2.11 -22.24
CA ARG A 130 5.63 1.02 -22.05
C ARG A 130 5.46 -0.05 -23.11
N SER A 131 6.58 -0.42 -23.73
CA SER A 131 6.66 -1.57 -24.64
C SER A 131 7.01 -2.90 -23.96
N ALA A 132 7.45 -2.86 -22.69
CA ALA A 132 7.83 -4.03 -21.92
C ALA A 132 7.52 -3.85 -20.43
N PHE A 133 7.23 -4.98 -19.77
CA PHE A 133 6.95 -5.09 -18.33
C PHE A 133 7.79 -6.24 -17.75
N GLY A 134 7.98 -6.25 -16.44
CA GLY A 134 8.70 -7.30 -15.72
C GLY A 134 10.22 -7.14 -15.64
N GLY A 135 10.87 -8.18 -15.13
CA GLY A 135 12.32 -8.28 -15.01
C GLY A 135 12.94 -7.16 -14.16
N ASN A 136 14.09 -6.65 -14.60
CA ASN A 136 14.86 -5.65 -13.84
C ASN A 136 14.59 -4.20 -14.27
N ILE A 137 13.53 -3.95 -15.05
CA ILE A 137 13.23 -2.62 -15.61
C ILE A 137 13.07 -1.59 -14.48
N TYR A 138 12.39 -1.97 -13.39
CA TYR A 138 12.15 -1.10 -12.25
C TYR A 138 13.43 -0.59 -11.58
N ILE A 139 14.58 -1.26 -11.73
CA ILE A 139 15.83 -0.81 -11.11
C ILE A 139 16.24 0.55 -11.68
N ASN A 140 16.25 0.70 -13.01
CA ASN A 140 16.81 1.87 -13.70
C ASN A 140 15.77 2.70 -14.48
N SER A 141 14.62 2.11 -14.81
CA SER A 141 13.55 2.69 -15.61
C SER A 141 12.18 2.40 -14.99
N GLY A 142 12.11 2.41 -13.65
CA GLY A 142 10.86 2.30 -12.89
C GLY A 142 10.02 3.58 -12.93
N SER A 143 8.86 3.54 -12.30
CA SER A 143 7.97 4.70 -12.12
C SER A 143 8.43 5.63 -10.98
N HIS A 144 7.62 6.64 -10.67
CA HIS A 144 7.76 7.47 -9.46
C HIS A 144 7.15 6.82 -8.19
N GLY A 145 6.84 5.53 -8.23
CA GLY A 145 6.26 4.77 -7.12
C GLY A 145 5.02 3.96 -7.53
N CYS A 146 4.27 4.44 -8.53
CA CYS A 146 3.09 3.75 -9.07
C CYS A 146 3.40 2.41 -9.73
N ILE A 147 2.39 1.57 -9.84
CA ILE A 147 2.49 0.24 -10.42
C ILE A 147 1.97 0.30 -11.85
N ASN A 148 2.90 0.31 -12.79
CA ASN A 148 2.57 0.28 -14.21
C ASN A 148 2.14 -1.13 -14.59
N VAL A 149 0.93 -1.27 -15.12
CA VAL A 149 0.40 -2.53 -15.65
C VAL A 149 0.06 -2.40 -17.14
N PRO A 150 0.03 -3.52 -17.89
CA PRO A 150 -0.56 -3.56 -19.22
C PRO A 150 -2.02 -3.09 -19.19
N TYR A 151 -2.48 -2.48 -20.29
CA TYR A 151 -3.83 -1.90 -20.39
C TYR A 151 -4.94 -2.91 -20.10
N ASP A 152 -4.84 -4.13 -20.64
CA ASP A 152 -5.85 -5.17 -20.45
C ASP A 152 -5.93 -5.62 -18.99
N CYS A 153 -4.79 -5.74 -18.31
CA CYS A 153 -4.72 -6.05 -16.88
C CYS A 153 -5.32 -4.91 -16.04
N ALA A 154 -4.97 -3.64 -16.34
CA ALA A 154 -5.58 -2.48 -15.68
C ALA A 154 -7.11 -2.47 -15.82
N THR A 155 -7.59 -2.78 -17.03
CA THR A 155 -9.03 -2.84 -17.35
C THR A 155 -9.72 -3.93 -16.54
N ALA A 156 -9.16 -5.14 -16.54
CA ALA A 156 -9.71 -6.29 -15.80
C ALA A 156 -9.77 -6.01 -14.30
N ILE A 157 -8.72 -5.42 -13.71
CA ILE A 157 -8.72 -5.01 -12.30
C ILE A 157 -9.79 -3.94 -12.08
N TYR A 158 -9.78 -2.85 -12.85
CA TYR A 158 -10.67 -1.71 -12.63
C TYR A 158 -12.15 -2.11 -12.66
N GLN A 159 -12.55 -2.98 -13.58
CA GLN A 159 -13.93 -3.43 -13.73
C GLN A 159 -14.40 -4.31 -12.57
N ASN A 160 -13.49 -5.03 -11.91
CA ASN A 160 -13.84 -6.07 -10.93
C ASN A 160 -13.51 -5.71 -9.48
N ILE A 161 -12.53 -4.84 -9.25
CA ILE A 161 -12.02 -4.48 -7.93
C ILE A 161 -12.95 -3.52 -7.20
N GLU A 162 -13.05 -3.65 -5.88
CA GLU A 162 -13.89 -2.80 -5.05
C GLU A 162 -13.04 -1.86 -4.19
N VAL A 163 -13.63 -0.73 -3.80
CA VAL A 163 -12.97 0.17 -2.83
C VAL A 163 -12.88 -0.57 -1.50
N GLY A 164 -11.69 -0.55 -0.89
CA GLY A 164 -11.38 -1.31 0.32
C GLY A 164 -10.78 -2.69 0.05
N THR A 165 -10.70 -3.16 -1.21
CA THR A 165 -10.00 -4.42 -1.52
C THR A 165 -8.55 -4.35 -1.02
N PRO A 166 -8.08 -5.34 -0.24
CA PRO A 166 -6.71 -5.37 0.27
C PRO A 166 -5.68 -5.47 -0.86
N VAL A 167 -4.53 -4.83 -0.66
CA VAL A 167 -3.37 -4.89 -1.55
C VAL A 167 -2.17 -5.34 -0.71
N VAL A 168 -1.67 -6.53 -0.98
CA VAL A 168 -0.48 -7.10 -0.34
C VAL A 168 0.71 -6.83 -1.24
N ALA A 169 1.57 -5.91 -0.86
CA ALA A 169 2.71 -5.48 -1.67
C ALA A 169 4.02 -5.74 -0.93
N TYR A 170 4.97 -6.45 -1.55
CA TYR A 170 6.18 -6.88 -0.85
C TYR A 170 7.41 -6.98 -1.75
N TYR A 171 8.57 -6.81 -1.12
CA TYR A 171 9.86 -7.26 -1.64
C TYR A 171 10.22 -8.57 -0.94
N ARG A 172 10.78 -9.53 -1.69
CA ARG A 172 11.31 -10.77 -1.12
C ARG A 172 12.70 -10.58 -0.53
N GLU A 173 13.45 -9.63 -1.08
CA GLU A 173 14.77 -9.26 -0.61
C GLU A 173 14.69 -7.96 0.22
N PRO A 174 15.58 -7.78 1.22
CA PRO A 174 15.65 -6.52 1.96
C PRO A 174 15.93 -5.33 1.04
N VAL A 175 15.12 -4.28 1.17
CA VAL A 175 15.31 -3.01 0.48
C VAL A 175 15.24 -1.84 1.48
N SER A 176 15.74 -0.68 1.09
CA SER A 176 15.62 0.56 1.85
C SER A 176 14.82 1.56 1.02
N LEU A 177 13.69 2.00 1.57
CA LEU A 177 12.81 3.00 0.95
C LEU A 177 12.94 4.33 1.69
N THR A 178 13.17 5.40 0.95
CA THR A 178 13.35 6.75 1.51
C THR A 178 12.33 7.75 0.96
N SER A 179 11.44 7.32 0.07
CA SER A 179 10.44 8.19 -0.55
C SER A 179 9.41 8.70 0.46
N ASN A 180 8.87 9.90 0.21
CA ASN A 180 7.77 10.44 1.02
C ASN A 180 6.53 9.54 0.98
N SER A 181 6.26 8.89 -0.15
CA SER A 181 5.15 7.92 -0.27
C SER A 181 5.37 6.73 0.67
N ALA A 182 6.59 6.18 0.75
CA ALA A 182 6.91 5.11 1.69
C ALA A 182 6.77 5.56 3.16
N LYS A 183 7.23 6.78 3.47
CA LYS A 183 7.08 7.38 4.80
C LYS A 183 5.62 7.51 5.23
N ILE A 184 4.80 8.16 4.41
CA ILE A 184 3.41 8.52 4.76
C ILE A 184 2.53 7.27 4.79
N SER A 185 2.77 6.31 3.89
CA SER A 185 2.03 5.05 3.84
C SER A 185 2.51 4.02 4.85
N ASN A 186 3.45 4.37 5.74
CA ASN A 186 3.99 3.47 6.77
C ASN A 186 4.56 2.18 6.16
N ALA A 187 5.31 2.30 5.06
CA ALA A 187 5.90 1.17 4.36
C ALA A 187 6.86 0.40 5.28
N TYR A 188 6.88 -0.92 5.18
CA TYR A 188 7.71 -1.78 6.02
C TYR A 188 9.20 -1.47 5.89
N SER A 189 9.65 -1.29 4.66
CA SER A 189 11.05 -1.05 4.33
C SER A 189 11.43 0.44 4.39
N TYR A 190 10.57 1.31 4.95
CA TYR A 190 10.90 2.72 5.09
C TYR A 190 12.02 2.94 6.11
N THR A 191 13.03 3.69 5.70
CA THR A 191 14.16 4.12 6.53
C THR A 191 14.26 5.63 6.51
N ASP A 192 14.24 6.27 7.68
CA ASP A 192 14.40 7.72 7.78
C ASP A 192 15.87 8.10 7.49
N PRO A 193 16.16 8.78 6.35
CA PRO A 193 17.53 9.12 5.96
C PRO A 193 18.21 10.10 6.94
N ASP A 194 17.43 10.77 7.80
CA ASP A 194 17.95 11.67 8.83
C ASP A 194 17.89 11.08 10.24
N ALA A 195 17.59 9.78 10.40
CA ALA A 195 17.52 9.12 11.70
C ALA A 195 18.80 9.33 12.53
N ASP A 196 19.97 9.14 11.91
CA ASP A 196 21.26 9.29 12.58
C ASP A 196 21.56 10.73 13.00
N LYS A 197 21.14 11.71 12.17
CA LYS A 197 21.31 13.14 12.50
C LYS A 197 20.40 13.56 13.66
N LYS A 198 19.18 13.01 13.73
CA LYS A 198 18.24 13.25 14.83
C LYS A 198 18.74 12.64 16.13
N ALA A 199 19.26 11.41 16.10
CA ALA A 199 19.85 10.75 17.25
C ALA A 199 21.08 11.52 17.80
N ALA A 200 21.92 12.04 16.89
CA ALA A 200 23.07 12.87 17.26
C ALA A 200 22.67 14.25 17.82
N GLY A 201 21.59 14.87 17.31
CA GLY A 201 21.09 16.16 17.77
C GLY A 201 20.37 16.13 19.13
N THR A 202 19.96 14.95 19.60
CA THR A 202 19.39 14.76 20.95
C THR A 202 20.43 14.49 22.03
N ALA A 203 21.70 14.32 21.66
CA ALA A 203 22.81 14.23 22.59
C ALA A 203 23.44 15.61 22.79
N THR A 204 22.88 16.42 23.67
CA THR A 204 23.55 17.59 24.27
C THR A 204 23.25 17.56 25.78
N PRO A 205 24.27 17.73 26.64
CA PRO A 205 24.28 17.24 28.03
C PRO A 205 23.36 18.00 29.00
#